data_AF-A0A7K0N6D2-F1
#
_entry.id   AF-A0A7K0N6D2-F1
#
_cell.length_a   1.000
_cell.length_b   1.000
_cell.length_c   1.000
_cell.angle_alpha   90.00
_cell.angle_beta   90.00
_cell.angle_gamma   90.00
#
_symmetry.space_group_name_H-M   'P 1'
#
loop_
_entity.id
_entity.type
_entity.pdbx_description
1 polymer ?
#
loop_
_entity_poly.entity_id
_entity_poly.type
_entity_poly.pdbx_seq_one_letter_code
_entity_poly.pdbx_strand_id
1 'polypeptide(L)' 'YFKYDRAKAELLMMDVHERGKAVVSNGTREEMERDVTALHSYGLWATLQKDD' A
#
# COMPACT_ATOMS: atom_id res chain seq x y z
N TYR A 1 9.24 3.98 -5.63
CA TYR A 1 9.23 2.64 -5.02
C TYR A 1 8.02 1.89 -5.55
N PHE A 2 6.83 2.38 -5.25
CA PHE A 2 5.58 2.00 -5.93
C PHE A 2 5.52 2.67 -7.30
N LYS A 3 5.73 1.93 -8.39
CA LYS A 3 5.68 2.46 -9.77
C LYS A 3 4.25 2.77 -10.24
N TYR A 4 3.43 3.39 -9.39
CA TYR A 4 2.08 3.79 -9.77
C TYR A 4 2.10 5.15 -10.45
N ASP A 5 1.22 5.29 -11.44
CA ASP A 5 0.88 6.59 -11.99
C ASP A 5 0.30 7.47 -10.87
N ARG A 6 0.59 8.76 -10.90
CA ARG A 6 0.18 9.72 -9.86
C ARG A 6 -1.34 9.64 -9.62
N ALA A 7 -2.13 9.48 -10.68
CA ALA A 7 -3.57 9.33 -10.59
C ALA A 7 -4.00 8.12 -9.75
N LYS A 8 -3.28 6.98 -9.87
CA LYS A 8 -3.57 5.78 -9.10
C LYS A 8 -3.14 5.92 -7.64
N ALA A 9 -2.03 6.60 -7.38
CA ALA A 9 -1.60 6.90 -6.01
C ALA A 9 -2.61 7.82 -5.29
N GLU A 10 -3.11 8.86 -5.96
CA GLU A 10 -4.13 9.75 -5.41
C GLU A 10 -5.44 8.99 -5.13
N LEU A 11 -5.88 8.12 -6.04
CA LEU A 11 -7.08 7.32 -5.85
C LEU A 11 -6.95 6.36 -4.65
N LEU A 12 -5.82 5.68 -4.51
CA LEU A 12 -5.55 4.78 -3.38
C LEU A 12 -5.50 5.54 -2.06
N MET A 13 -4.91 6.74 -2.04
CA MET A 13 -4.89 7.59 -0.84
C MET A 13 -6.29 8.09 -0.48
N MET A 14 -7.14 8.37 -1.48
CA MET A 14 -8.56 8.67 -1.26
C MET A 14 -9.30 7.47 -0.66
N ASP A 15 -9.08 6.26 -1.19
CA ASP A 15 -9.64 5.03 -0.63
C ASP A 15 -9.22 4.82 0.85
N VAL A 16 -7.96 5.12 1.21
CA VAL A 16 -7.53 5.11 2.62
C VAL A 16 -8.31 6.14 3.44
N HIS A 17 -8.50 7.35 2.90
CA HIS A 17 -9.22 8.43 3.59
C HIS A 17 -10.70 8.08 3.82
N GLU A 18 -11.38 7.51 2.82
CA GLU A 18 -12.81 7.20 2.87
C GLU A 18 -13.12 5.87 3.58
N ARG A 19 -12.29 4.84 3.38
CA ARG A 19 -12.57 3.46 3.84
C ARG A 19 -11.69 3.02 5.00
N GLY A 20 -10.70 3.84 5.37
CA GLY A 20 -9.72 3.54 6.42
C GLY A 20 -8.66 2.50 6.03
N LYS A 21 -8.73 1.94 4.81
CA LYS A 21 -7.76 0.99 4.27
C LYS A 21 -7.78 1.00 2.74
N ALA A 22 -6.62 0.82 2.12
CA ALA A 22 -6.51 0.61 0.68
C ALA A 22 -5.45 -0.45 0.37
N VAL A 23 -5.68 -1.23 -0.68
CA VAL A 23 -4.72 -2.22 -1.15
C VAL A 23 -3.73 -1.52 -2.07
N VAL A 24 -2.56 -1.21 -1.52
CA VAL A 24 -1.54 -0.40 -2.22
C VAL A 24 -0.77 -1.23 -3.24
N SER A 25 -0.56 -2.53 -3.01
CA SER A 25 0.22 -3.41 -3.89
C SER A 25 -0.30 -4.85 -3.86
N ASN A 26 -0.39 -5.48 -5.04
CA ASN A 26 -0.66 -6.91 -5.22
C ASN A 26 0.57 -7.51 -5.91
N GLY A 27 1.23 -8.46 -5.28
CA GLY A 27 2.51 -8.99 -5.76
C GLY A 27 3.01 -10.16 -4.92
N THR A 28 4.27 -10.50 -5.11
CA THR A 28 4.91 -11.56 -4.31
C THR A 28 5.11 -11.09 -2.87
N ARG A 29 5.12 -12.04 -1.93
CA ARG A 29 5.28 -11.74 -0.49
C ARG A 29 6.52 -10.87 -0.21
N GLU A 30 7.63 -11.13 -0.90
CA GLU A 30 8.89 -10.39 -0.73
C GLU A 30 8.77 -8.91 -1.11
N GLU A 31 8.07 -8.59 -2.21
CA GLU A 31 7.82 -7.21 -2.62
C GLU A 31 6.94 -6.50 -1.59
N MET A 32 5.90 -7.18 -1.11
CA MET A 32 5.01 -6.62 -0.11
C MET A 32 5.69 -6.41 1.25
N GLU A 33 6.58 -7.31 1.68
CA GLU A 33 7.34 -7.16 2.93
C GLU A 33 8.28 -5.94 2.88
N ARG A 34 8.87 -5.65 1.72
CA ARG A 34 9.64 -4.43 1.51
C ARG A 34 8.76 -3.17 1.55
N ASP A 35 7.60 -3.22 0.90
CA ASP A 35 6.64 -2.12 0.86
C ASP A 35 6.14 -1.77 2.28
N VAL A 36 5.80 -2.77 3.10
CA VAL A 36 5.38 -2.56 4.50
C VAL A 36 6.51 -1.97 5.35
N THR A 37 7.74 -2.45 5.16
CA THR A 37 8.90 -1.93 5.88
C THR A 37 9.16 -0.46 5.51
N ALA A 38 9.00 -0.10 4.23
CA ALA A 38 9.11 1.28 3.77
C ALA A 38 8.00 2.15 4.38
N LEU A 39 6.73 1.69 4.33
CA LEU A 39 5.59 2.41 4.90
C LEU A 39 5.72 2.64 6.42
N HIS A 40 6.16 1.62 7.17
CA HIS A 40 6.46 1.78 8.60
C HIS A 40 7.57 2.80 8.86
N SER A 41 8.58 2.85 7.99
CA SER A 41 9.64 3.86 8.09
C SER A 41 9.11 5.29 7.85
N TYR A 42 8.04 5.44 7.07
CA TYR A 42 7.33 6.70 6.88
C TYR A 42 6.30 7.01 7.97
N GLY A 43 6.23 6.20 9.04
CA GLY A 43 5.27 6.35 10.13
C GLY A 43 3.84 5.92 9.77
N LEU A 44 3.66 5.25 8.63
CA LEU A 44 2.38 4.71 8.19
C LEU A 44 2.27 3.27 8.65
N TRP A 45 1.19 2.95 9.36
CA TRP A 45 0.89 1.56 9.68
C TRP A 45 0.39 0.84 8.43
N ALA A 46 1.15 -0.14 7.95
CA ALA A 46 0.78 -0.97 6.81
C ALA A 46 0.71 -2.44 7.22
N THR A 47 -0.30 -3.17 6.71
CA THR A 47 -0.48 -4.60 7.00
C THR A 47 -0.52 -5.40 5.70
N LEU A 48 -0.04 -6.64 5.75
CA LEU A 48 -0.13 -7.60 4.66
C LEU A 48 -1.38 -8.45 4.83
N GLN A 49 -2.20 -8.51 3.78
CA GLN A 49 -3.34 -9.40 3.73
C GLN A 49 -3.23 -10.27 2.48
N LYS A 50 -3.38 -11.58 2.65
CA LYS A 50 -3.53 -12.51 1.53
C LYS A 50 -4.94 -12.36 0.97
N ASP A 51 -5.05 -12.03 -0.31
CA ASP A 51 -6.30 -12.13 -1.07
C ASP A 51 -6.61 -13.63 -1.26
N ASP A 52 -7.82 -14.07 -0.93
CA ASP A 52 -8.22 -15.49 -0.97
C ASP A 52 -8.51 -15.98 -2.39
#